data_AF-A0A817K811-F1
#
_entry.id   AF-A0A817K811-F1
#
_cell.length_a   1.000
_cell.length_b   1.000
_cell.length_c   1.000
_cell.angle_alpha   90.00
_cell.angle_beta   90.00
_cell.angle_gamma   90.00
#
_symmetry.space_group_name_H-M   'P 1'
#
loop_
_entity.id
_entity.type
_entity.pdbx_description
1 polymer ?
#
loop_
_entity_poly.entity_id
_entity_poly.type
_entity_poly.pdbx_seq_one_letter_code
_entity_poly.pdbx_strand_id
1 'polypeptide(L)'
;MPELTSTDAQETELMRHIFYGNLHNLPSLASKIVRIFTSSTFTDTSMERNSLMQHTYPKLKEYCREKHGLEFQVVDMRWGVRDEATDDHKTTELCMQEIDNCQRVSVGPNFVVFLAQKYGYRPLPTKIEEAEFRNILSVSSPDDARLLSLWYKLDSNNIPSLFCLQPVSSIFTNFTNKAHPRLMEEDQSQWWETMGKLNRAVRVAALELLNTGVFSAFDNHRYNWSVTEQEVVRGILNAKDQVDHTLAFFRHIENINIGLLRHSMKFIDIVSKQVDEEAQRMLSDLRDVRVTAVLPESSIIRYTVQWTDEDGLNKNFHAEYLQNFIETFYTRLIELIDRGVGQQKGLASNRAYTEILQQLHVVNNFSQDFQGRTDVLERVHNYVQGSSKQPLVLWGEGGCGKSSMLAKIVSESNSWFSSKQCTPIRLVRFLGTTPDSSSIGPLLRSVCQQISYLYDVLDNAIPTELSQLINHFKRLLEKATADKPLNIFFDSLDQLSSADGAHSMSWLPPILPNHVKFVRKK
;
A
#
# COMPACT_ATOMS: atom_id res chain seq x y z
N MET A 1 -39.87 -10.46 16.69
CA MET A 1 -38.56 -10.46 16.03
C MET A 1 -38.11 -9.01 15.98
N PRO A 2 -36.94 -8.65 16.52
CA PRO A 2 -36.45 -7.28 16.36
C PRO A 2 -36.06 -7.08 14.89
N GLU A 3 -36.50 -5.97 14.30
CA GLU A 3 -36.10 -5.56 12.96
C GLU A 3 -34.58 -5.33 12.94
N LEU A 4 -33.87 -6.08 12.11
CA LEU A 4 -32.44 -5.88 11.86
C LEU A 4 -32.21 -4.47 11.33
N THR A 5 -31.19 -3.77 11.83
CA THR A 5 -30.83 -2.46 11.30
C THR A 5 -30.33 -2.60 9.85
N SER A 6 -30.41 -1.54 9.04
CA SER A 6 -29.96 -1.57 7.64
C SER A 6 -28.50 -2.02 7.49
N THR A 7 -27.67 -1.75 8.50
CA THR A 7 -26.25 -2.14 8.56
C THR A 7 -26.08 -3.64 8.82
N ASP A 8 -26.86 -4.23 9.73
CA ASP A 8 -26.79 -5.67 10.05
C ASP A 8 -27.21 -6.53 8.85
N ALA A 9 -28.18 -6.06 8.07
CA ALA A 9 -28.63 -6.73 6.85
C ALA A 9 -27.51 -6.77 5.79
N GLN A 10 -26.78 -5.66 5.61
CA GLN A 10 -25.65 -5.57 4.67
C GLN A 10 -24.49 -6.46 5.11
N GLU A 11 -24.14 -6.48 6.40
CA GLU A 11 -23.11 -7.39 6.92
C GLU A 11 -23.51 -8.87 6.72
N THR A 12 -24.77 -9.21 6.97
CA THR A 12 -25.26 -10.58 6.76
C THR A 12 -25.17 -11.00 5.28
N GLU A 13 -25.50 -10.10 4.36
CA GLU A 13 -25.38 -10.35 2.92
C GLU A 13 -23.93 -10.51 2.49
N LEU A 14 -23.02 -9.65 2.97
CA LEU A 14 -21.60 -9.73 2.69
C LEU A 14 -20.99 -11.03 3.26
N MET A 15 -21.35 -11.40 4.49
CA MET A 15 -20.92 -12.65 5.10
C MET A 15 -21.38 -13.86 4.28
N ARG A 16 -22.65 -13.89 3.84
CA ARG A 16 -23.14 -14.92 2.93
C ARG A 16 -22.37 -14.95 1.63
N HIS A 17 -22.14 -13.80 1.00
CA HIS A 17 -21.38 -13.68 -0.26
C HIS A 17 -20.00 -14.33 -0.16
N ILE A 18 -19.26 -14.04 0.92
CA ILE A 18 -17.96 -14.65 1.22
C ILE A 18 -18.09 -16.14 1.52
N PHE A 19 -19.08 -16.55 2.31
CA PHE A 19 -19.25 -17.96 2.68
C PHE A 19 -19.65 -18.84 1.47
N TYR A 20 -20.35 -18.31 0.46
CA TYR A 20 -20.60 -19.03 -0.80
C TYR A 20 -19.33 -19.25 -1.66
N GLY A 21 -18.22 -18.61 -1.30
CA GLY A 21 -16.95 -18.67 -2.04
C GLY A 21 -16.95 -17.83 -3.31
N ASN A 22 -17.66 -16.70 -3.32
CA ASN A 22 -17.65 -15.78 -4.45
C ASN A 22 -16.33 -15.00 -4.50
N LEU A 23 -15.72 -14.91 -5.69
CA LEU A 23 -14.47 -14.19 -5.90
C LEU A 23 -14.66 -12.76 -6.44
N HIS A 24 -15.89 -12.39 -6.81
CA HIS A 24 -16.19 -11.05 -7.31
C HIS A 24 -16.38 -10.07 -6.14
N ASN A 25 -15.84 -8.86 -6.26
CA ASN A 25 -15.96 -7.79 -5.26
C ASN A 25 -15.54 -8.22 -3.84
N LEU A 26 -14.43 -8.95 -3.73
CA LEU A 26 -13.88 -9.33 -2.43
C LEU A 26 -13.48 -8.07 -1.63
N PRO A 27 -13.94 -7.92 -0.38
CA PRO A 27 -13.44 -6.90 0.53
C PRO A 27 -11.93 -7.05 0.77
N SER A 28 -11.24 -5.94 1.03
CA SER A 28 -9.84 -5.99 1.44
C SER A 28 -9.68 -6.71 2.77
N LEU A 29 -8.56 -7.40 2.94
CA LEU A 29 -8.21 -8.01 4.21
C LEU A 29 -7.99 -6.93 5.28
N ALA A 30 -8.48 -7.19 6.49
CA ALA A 30 -8.21 -6.33 7.63
C ALA A 30 -6.70 -6.28 7.87
N SER A 31 -6.15 -5.07 7.80
CA SER A 31 -4.74 -4.85 8.01
C SER A 31 -4.40 -4.90 9.49
N LYS A 32 -3.20 -5.39 9.82
CA LYS A 32 -2.68 -5.43 11.20
C LYS A 32 -1.58 -4.40 11.45
N ILE A 33 -1.46 -3.41 10.57
CA ILE A 33 -0.40 -2.43 10.61
C ILE A 33 -0.97 -1.01 10.52
N VAL A 34 -0.46 -0.12 11.36
CA VAL A 34 -0.51 1.33 11.18
C VAL A 34 0.83 1.73 10.58
N ARG A 35 0.83 2.15 9.31
CA ARG A 35 2.04 2.57 8.59
C ARG A 35 1.85 4.00 8.09
N ILE A 36 2.62 4.93 8.63
CA ILE A 36 2.53 6.35 8.27
C ILE A 36 3.72 6.77 7.41
N PHE A 37 3.46 7.51 6.33
CA PHE A 37 4.48 8.25 5.62
C PHE A 37 4.61 9.66 6.19
N THR A 38 5.83 10.05 6.57
CA THR A 38 6.11 11.38 7.11
C THR A 38 6.78 12.24 6.05
N SER A 39 6.04 13.19 5.48
CA SER A 39 6.54 14.13 4.47
C SER A 39 7.03 15.43 5.12
N SER A 40 8.27 15.81 4.81
CA SER A 40 8.79 17.15 5.09
C SER A 40 10.03 17.47 4.27
N THR A 41 10.39 18.74 4.27
CA THR A 41 11.73 19.22 3.94
C THR A 41 12.76 18.76 4.99
N PHE A 42 14.04 18.70 4.59
CA PHE A 42 15.07 18.03 5.39
C PHE A 42 15.56 18.86 6.58
N THR A 43 15.93 20.11 6.33
CA THR A 43 16.70 20.92 7.28
C THR A 43 15.85 21.62 8.32
N ASP A 44 14.68 22.10 7.93
CA ASP A 44 13.82 23.00 8.69
C ASP A 44 12.94 22.30 9.73
N THR A 45 12.64 21.01 9.58
CA THR A 45 11.85 20.21 10.53
C THR A 45 12.70 19.22 11.34
N SER A 46 14.02 19.40 11.31
CA SER A 46 14.96 18.45 11.90
C SER A 46 14.78 18.29 13.41
N MET A 47 14.37 19.34 14.14
CA MET A 47 14.11 19.25 15.57
C MET A 47 12.86 18.43 15.88
N GLU A 48 11.77 18.69 15.19
CA GLU A 48 10.48 18.03 15.31
C GLU A 48 10.63 16.53 15.02
N ARG A 49 11.26 16.18 13.89
CA ARG A 49 11.49 14.79 13.50
C ARG A 49 12.36 14.05 14.52
N ASN A 50 13.43 14.68 15.01
CA ASN A 50 14.28 14.11 16.06
C ASN A 50 13.49 13.88 17.36
N SER A 51 12.66 14.83 17.76
CA SER A 51 11.83 14.72 18.97
C SER A 51 10.79 13.60 18.85
N LEU A 52 10.16 13.42 17.68
CA LEU A 52 9.21 12.33 17.43
C LEU A 52 9.87 10.96 17.54
N MET A 53 11.04 10.79 16.93
CA MET A 53 11.79 9.53 17.01
C MET A 53 12.19 9.18 18.44
N GLN A 54 12.63 10.17 19.21
CA GLN A 54 13.09 9.96 20.59
C GLN A 54 11.94 9.68 21.56
N HIS A 55 10.81 10.38 21.43
CA HIS A 55 9.81 10.42 22.49
C HIS A 55 8.42 9.90 22.08
N THR A 56 8.02 10.02 20.82
CA THR A 56 6.63 9.80 20.38
C THR A 56 6.43 8.46 19.69
N TYR A 57 7.25 8.12 18.70
CA TYR A 57 7.12 6.86 17.97
C TYR A 57 7.25 5.61 18.86
N PRO A 58 8.13 5.55 19.88
CA PRO A 58 8.15 4.43 20.82
C PRO A 58 6.82 4.24 21.56
N LYS A 59 6.21 5.34 22.03
CA LYS A 59 4.92 5.32 22.73
C LYS A 59 3.77 4.90 21.81
N LEU A 60 3.74 5.39 20.57
CA LEU A 60 2.74 4.98 19.58
C LEU A 60 2.85 3.49 19.26
N LYS A 61 4.08 2.97 19.16
CA LYS A 61 4.33 1.55 18.94
C LYS A 61 3.84 0.68 20.09
N GLU A 62 4.10 1.10 21.32
CA GLU A 62 3.57 0.45 22.52
C GLU A 62 2.05 0.46 22.54
N TYR A 63 1.44 1.64 22.34
CA TYR A 63 0.00 1.82 22.30
C TYR A 63 -0.71 0.95 21.25
N CYS A 64 -0.23 0.95 20.00
CA CYS A 64 -0.80 0.15 18.92
C CYS A 64 -0.74 -1.35 19.23
N ARG A 65 0.40 -1.81 19.77
CA ARG A 65 0.62 -3.21 20.12
C ARG A 65 -0.26 -3.65 21.29
N GLU A 66 -0.32 -2.85 22.35
CA GLU A 66 -0.97 -3.25 23.61
C GLU A 66 -2.49 -3.08 23.57
N LYS A 67 -2.98 -1.99 22.97
CA LYS A 67 -4.42 -1.72 22.90
C LYS A 67 -5.12 -2.46 21.77
N HIS A 68 -4.47 -2.57 20.61
CA HIS A 68 -5.11 -3.04 19.38
C HIS A 68 -4.43 -4.26 18.74
N GLY A 69 -3.28 -4.71 19.24
CA GLY A 69 -2.52 -5.81 18.63
C GLY A 69 -1.99 -5.47 17.23
N LEU A 70 -1.81 -4.18 16.93
CA LEU A 70 -1.32 -3.68 15.65
C LEU A 70 0.18 -3.41 15.70
N GLU A 71 0.84 -3.58 14.56
CA GLU A 71 2.20 -3.10 14.35
C GLU A 71 2.18 -1.61 13.97
N PHE A 72 3.09 -0.81 14.52
CA PHE A 72 3.26 0.60 14.14
C PHE A 72 4.60 0.79 13.41
N GLN A 73 4.54 1.39 12.23
CA GLN A 73 5.70 1.68 11.39
C GLN A 73 5.65 3.12 10.85
N VAL A 74 6.81 3.76 10.81
CA VAL A 74 6.97 5.10 10.24
C VAL A 74 7.92 5.00 9.06
N VAL A 75 7.49 5.57 7.94
CA VAL A 75 8.34 5.76 6.76
C VAL A 75 8.74 7.22 6.71
N ASP A 76 10.00 7.49 7.09
CA ASP A 76 10.66 8.78 6.88
C ASP A 76 11.86 8.56 5.96
N MET A 77 11.66 8.83 4.67
CA MET A 77 12.68 8.66 3.63
C MET A 77 13.86 9.65 3.78
N ARG A 78 13.85 10.54 4.77
CA ARG A 78 15.00 11.39 5.08
C ARG A 78 16.03 10.68 5.96
N TRP A 79 15.71 9.51 6.51
CA TRP A 79 16.65 8.68 7.25
C TRP A 79 17.05 7.47 6.40
N GLY A 80 18.34 7.37 6.07
CA GLY A 80 18.88 6.20 5.38
C GLY A 80 18.77 6.20 3.85
N VAL A 81 18.62 7.36 3.20
CA VAL A 81 18.88 7.47 1.74
C VAL A 81 20.34 7.13 1.53
N ARG A 82 20.59 6.03 0.83
CA ARG A 82 21.95 5.62 0.49
C ARG A 82 22.44 6.41 -0.72
N ASP A 83 23.75 6.59 -0.84
CA ASP A 83 24.39 7.33 -1.94
C ASP A 83 23.93 6.80 -3.32
N GLU A 84 23.66 5.49 -3.42
CA GLU A 84 23.22 4.83 -4.64
C GLU A 84 21.82 5.26 -5.12
N ALA A 85 20.91 5.64 -4.20
CA ALA A 85 19.60 6.16 -4.57
C ALA A 85 19.67 7.59 -5.16
N THR A 86 20.73 8.33 -4.80
CA THR A 86 21.01 9.65 -5.37
C THR A 86 21.60 9.52 -6.77
N ASP A 87 22.49 8.54 -6.98
CA ASP A 87 23.09 8.22 -8.27
C ASP A 87 22.04 7.87 -9.34
N ASP A 88 21.10 7.00 -8.98
CA ASP A 88 20.02 6.55 -9.90
C ASP A 88 18.82 7.51 -9.97
N HIS A 89 18.82 8.62 -9.22
CA HIS A 89 17.71 9.57 -9.12
C HIS A 89 16.37 8.96 -8.63
N LYS A 90 16.39 7.80 -7.99
CA LYS A 90 15.20 7.03 -7.60
C LYS A 90 14.49 7.52 -6.36
N THR A 91 15.08 8.43 -5.59
CA THR A 91 14.55 8.87 -4.28
C THR A 91 13.09 9.30 -4.34
N THR A 92 12.70 10.09 -5.34
CA THR A 92 11.31 10.56 -5.46
C THR A 92 10.35 9.44 -5.84
N GLU A 93 10.73 8.54 -6.76
CA GLU A 93 9.92 7.37 -7.13
C GLU A 93 9.69 6.45 -5.93
N LEU A 94 10.73 6.21 -5.14
CA LEU A 94 10.64 5.45 -3.89
C LEU A 94 9.70 6.12 -2.88
N CYS A 95 9.76 7.45 -2.71
CA CYS A 95 8.81 8.18 -1.86
C CYS A 95 7.36 7.94 -2.32
N MET A 96 7.07 8.05 -3.62
CA MET A 96 5.71 7.85 -4.14
C MET A 96 5.21 6.43 -3.92
N GLN A 97 6.06 5.42 -4.15
CA GLN A 97 5.73 4.01 -3.90
C GLN A 97 5.46 3.73 -2.42
N GLU A 98 6.23 4.35 -1.52
CA GLU A 98 6.02 4.22 -0.09
C GLU A 98 4.73 4.89 0.38
N ILE A 99 4.36 6.04 -0.18
CA ILE A 99 3.06 6.69 0.08
C ILE A 99 1.92 5.76 -0.34
N ASP A 100 1.98 5.19 -1.54
CA ASP A 100 0.96 4.25 -2.04
C ASP A 100 0.86 3.01 -1.14
N ASN A 101 1.99 2.50 -0.67
CA ASN A 101 2.02 1.40 0.27
C ASN A 101 1.37 1.75 1.60
N CYS A 102 1.69 2.91 2.19
CA CYS A 102 1.05 3.39 3.42
C CYS A 102 -0.46 3.52 3.25
N GLN A 103 -0.93 4.11 2.14
CA GLN A 103 -2.36 4.25 1.84
C GLN A 103 -3.06 2.90 1.67
N ARG A 104 -2.37 1.90 1.11
CA ARG A 104 -2.92 0.56 0.88
C ARG A 104 -3.02 -0.28 2.14
N VAL A 105 -2.05 -0.17 3.05
CA VAL A 105 -1.92 -1.10 4.18
C VAL A 105 -2.23 -0.50 5.54
N SER A 106 -2.22 0.81 5.72
CA SER A 106 -2.37 1.38 7.06
C SER A 106 -3.81 1.31 7.57
N VAL A 107 -3.98 0.96 8.85
CA VAL A 107 -5.21 1.18 9.60
C VAL A 107 -5.23 2.59 10.15
N GLY A 108 -6.25 3.38 9.80
CA GLY A 108 -6.33 4.78 10.21
C GLY A 108 -5.24 5.61 9.51
N PRO A 109 -4.41 6.39 10.23
CA PRO A 109 -3.54 7.37 9.60
C PRO A 109 -2.53 6.71 8.64
N ASN A 110 -2.33 7.31 7.47
CA ASN A 110 -1.38 6.83 6.46
C ASN A 110 -0.38 7.90 5.99
N PHE A 111 -0.68 9.18 6.21
CA PHE A 111 0.15 10.29 5.73
C PHE A 111 0.16 11.45 6.73
N VAL A 112 1.36 11.96 7.05
CA VAL A 112 1.53 13.17 7.85
C VAL A 112 2.50 14.09 7.14
N VAL A 113 2.14 15.37 6.99
CA VAL A 113 3.01 16.37 6.38
C VAL A 113 3.38 17.49 7.36
N PHE A 114 4.64 17.91 7.31
CA PHE A 114 5.13 19.13 7.94
C PHE A 114 5.44 20.18 6.86
N LEU A 115 4.65 21.25 6.79
CA LEU A 115 4.86 22.38 5.87
C LEU A 115 5.25 23.63 6.66
N ALA A 116 6.53 24.00 6.63
CA ALA A 116 7.02 25.20 7.28
C ALA A 116 7.17 26.38 6.29
N GLN A 117 8.37 26.98 6.19
CA GLN A 117 8.69 28.10 5.29
C GLN A 117 9.70 27.72 4.19
N LYS A 118 10.09 26.45 4.13
CA LYS A 118 10.94 25.93 3.07
C LYS A 118 10.12 25.09 2.09
N TYR A 119 10.11 25.49 0.83
CA TYR A 119 9.50 24.74 -0.26
C TYR A 119 10.37 23.53 -0.64
N GLY A 120 11.69 23.70 -0.60
CA GLY A 120 12.65 22.59 -0.64
C GLY A 120 13.14 22.20 -2.02
N TYR A 121 13.75 21.02 -2.08
CA TYR A 121 14.46 20.53 -3.25
C TYR A 121 13.51 20.22 -4.40
N ARG A 122 13.80 20.80 -5.57
CA ARG A 122 13.07 20.64 -6.83
C ARG A 122 13.90 19.79 -7.80
N PRO A 123 13.69 18.46 -7.86
CA PRO A 123 14.49 17.57 -8.68
C PRO A 123 14.17 17.72 -10.18
N LEU A 124 15.10 17.28 -11.02
CA LEU A 124 14.79 17.04 -12.43
C LEU A 124 13.85 15.84 -12.57
N PRO A 125 12.93 15.85 -13.55
CA PRO A 125 12.17 14.66 -13.91
C PRO A 125 13.11 13.55 -14.40
N THR A 126 12.99 12.36 -13.84
CA THR A 126 13.82 11.21 -14.25
C THR A 126 13.38 10.60 -15.57
N LYS A 127 12.11 10.78 -15.93
CA LYS A 127 11.50 10.28 -17.16
C LYS A 127 10.65 11.41 -17.75
N ILE A 128 10.79 11.65 -19.05
CA ILE A 128 10.01 12.62 -19.82
C ILE A 128 9.53 11.92 -21.09
N GLU A 129 8.26 12.10 -21.46
CA GLU A 129 7.73 11.51 -22.70
C GLU A 129 8.51 12.02 -23.92
N GLU A 130 8.72 11.16 -24.93
CA GLU A 130 9.48 11.51 -26.13
C GLU A 130 8.99 12.80 -26.80
N ALA A 131 7.68 12.93 -27.01
CA ALA A 131 7.10 14.11 -27.63
C ALA A 131 7.38 15.39 -26.81
N GLU A 132 7.20 15.30 -25.49
CA GLU A 132 7.43 16.40 -24.56
C GLU A 132 8.93 16.80 -24.53
N PHE A 133 9.83 15.83 -24.47
CA PHE A 133 11.27 16.09 -24.47
C PHE A 133 11.75 16.72 -25.78
N ARG A 134 11.21 16.28 -26.93
CA ARG A 134 11.53 16.87 -28.23
C ARG A 134 11.06 18.33 -28.32
N ASN A 135 9.91 18.66 -27.74
CA ASN A 135 9.45 20.05 -27.64
C ASN A 135 10.42 20.89 -26.79
N ILE A 136 10.87 20.36 -25.64
CA ILE A 136 11.87 21.03 -24.78
C ILE A 136 13.16 21.32 -25.57
N LEU A 137 13.68 20.34 -26.31
CA LEU A 137 14.87 20.53 -27.13
C LEU A 137 14.68 21.58 -28.22
N SER A 138 13.48 21.68 -28.81
CA SER A 138 13.20 22.59 -29.93
C SER A 138 13.27 24.08 -29.56
N VAL A 139 13.01 24.42 -28.29
CA VAL A 139 13.06 25.78 -27.76
C VAL A 139 14.32 26.06 -26.93
N SER A 140 15.15 25.03 -26.70
CA SER A 140 16.38 25.14 -25.92
C SER A 140 17.50 25.80 -26.73
N SER A 141 18.40 26.53 -26.06
CA SER A 141 19.63 27.00 -26.70
C SER A 141 20.48 25.82 -27.19
N PRO A 142 21.37 25.98 -28.20
CA PRO A 142 22.22 24.89 -28.67
C PRO A 142 23.09 24.27 -27.57
N ASP A 143 23.52 25.05 -26.59
CA ASP A 143 24.30 24.56 -25.44
C ASP A 143 23.44 23.74 -24.49
N ASP A 144 22.26 24.26 -24.12
CA ASP A 144 21.33 23.57 -23.22
C ASP A 144 20.79 22.28 -23.86
N ALA A 145 20.44 22.31 -25.15
CA ALA A 145 19.98 21.14 -25.90
C ALA A 145 21.04 20.02 -25.96
N ARG A 146 22.32 20.39 -26.12
CA ARG A 146 23.44 19.44 -26.06
C ARG A 146 23.58 18.84 -24.67
N LEU A 147 23.48 19.66 -23.62
CA LEU A 147 23.56 19.19 -22.23
C LEU A 147 22.40 18.25 -21.89
N LEU A 148 21.18 18.59 -22.27
CA LEU A 148 19.99 17.76 -22.07
C LEU A 148 20.12 16.43 -22.83
N SER A 149 20.55 16.45 -24.08
CA SER A 149 20.74 15.23 -24.90
C SER A 149 21.92 14.36 -24.42
N LEU A 150 22.91 14.97 -23.75
CA LEU A 150 23.99 14.24 -23.11
C LEU A 150 23.45 13.39 -21.96
N TRP A 151 22.57 13.96 -21.13
CA TRP A 151 22.08 13.37 -19.89
C TRP A 151 20.83 12.50 -20.03
N TYR A 152 19.90 12.85 -20.92
CA TYR A 152 18.69 12.08 -21.17
C TYR A 152 18.86 11.16 -22.39
N LYS A 153 18.54 9.87 -22.24
CA LYS A 153 18.59 8.87 -23.32
C LYS A 153 17.23 8.28 -23.63
N LEU A 154 16.96 8.08 -24.92
CA LEU A 154 15.72 7.48 -25.39
C LEU A 154 15.65 6.00 -25.01
N ASP A 155 14.59 5.63 -24.31
CA ASP A 155 14.14 4.27 -24.09
C ASP A 155 12.90 4.00 -24.94
N SER A 156 13.09 3.22 -26.01
CA SER A 156 12.04 2.82 -26.94
C SER A 156 11.30 1.56 -26.51
N ASN A 157 11.67 0.94 -25.38
CA ASN A 157 10.96 -0.23 -24.85
C ASN A 157 9.67 0.14 -24.11
N ASN A 158 9.49 1.43 -23.78
CA ASN A 158 8.26 1.96 -23.21
C ASN A 158 7.29 2.40 -24.31
N ILE A 159 5.99 2.23 -24.08
CA ILE A 159 4.90 2.68 -24.97
C ILE A 159 3.96 3.58 -24.15
N PRO A 160 3.95 4.92 -24.35
CA PRO A 160 4.80 5.66 -25.29
C PRO A 160 6.29 5.67 -24.87
N SER A 161 7.18 5.92 -25.83
CA SER A 161 8.64 5.96 -25.59
C SER A 161 9.04 7.16 -24.73
N LEU A 162 10.09 6.99 -23.93
CA LEU A 162 10.49 7.94 -22.89
C LEU A 162 11.97 8.33 -23.04
N PHE A 163 12.31 9.55 -22.67
CA PHE A 163 13.68 9.95 -22.37
C PHE A 163 13.95 9.79 -20.87
N CYS A 164 14.95 8.99 -20.53
CA CYS A 164 15.36 8.68 -19.17
C CYS A 164 16.65 9.42 -18.81
N LEU A 165 16.66 10.09 -17.66
CA LEU A 165 17.87 10.68 -17.08
C LEU A 165 18.83 9.55 -16.69
N GLN A 166 20.06 9.61 -17.19
CA GLN A 166 21.08 8.60 -16.88
C GLN A 166 21.59 8.74 -15.43
N PRO A 167 22.07 7.64 -14.83
CA PRO A 167 22.75 7.70 -13.54
C PRO A 167 23.95 8.66 -13.56
N VAL A 168 24.23 9.32 -12.45
CA VAL A 168 25.34 10.27 -12.33
C VAL A 168 26.67 9.61 -12.68
N SER A 169 26.86 8.37 -12.21
CA SER A 169 28.03 7.53 -12.42
C SER A 169 28.28 7.11 -13.87
N SER A 170 27.30 7.30 -14.77
CA SER A 170 27.49 7.07 -16.22
C SER A 170 28.47 8.06 -16.86
N ILE A 171 28.62 9.26 -16.26
CA ILE A 171 29.53 10.30 -16.71
C ILE A 171 30.59 10.58 -15.64
N PHE A 172 30.17 10.73 -14.38
CA PHE A 172 31.04 11.00 -13.25
C PHE A 172 31.36 9.70 -12.48
N THR A 173 32.32 8.94 -13.00
CA THR A 173 32.57 7.54 -12.60
C THR A 173 33.00 7.35 -11.15
N ASN A 174 33.47 8.40 -10.46
CA ASN A 174 33.86 8.35 -9.05
C ASN A 174 32.78 8.85 -8.09
N PHE A 175 31.58 9.19 -8.57
CA PHE A 175 30.50 9.79 -7.77
C PHE A 175 30.13 9.01 -6.49
N THR A 176 30.25 7.68 -6.53
CA THR A 176 30.01 6.76 -5.38
C THR A 176 31.27 6.04 -4.90
N ASN A 177 32.46 6.42 -5.39
CA ASN A 177 33.70 5.69 -5.17
C ASN A 177 34.33 6.01 -3.79
N LYS A 178 33.88 5.28 -2.77
CA LYS A 178 34.36 5.41 -1.38
C LYS A 178 35.86 5.11 -1.20
N ALA A 179 36.49 4.40 -2.14
CA ALA A 179 37.92 4.10 -2.10
C ALA A 179 38.79 5.33 -2.44
N HIS A 180 38.25 6.31 -3.17
CA HIS A 180 38.94 7.54 -3.55
C HIS A 180 38.16 8.80 -3.19
N PRO A 181 38.15 9.21 -1.90
CA PRO A 181 37.30 10.31 -1.40
C PRO A 181 37.48 11.66 -2.11
N ARG A 182 38.71 12.01 -2.52
CA ARG A 182 38.97 13.26 -3.25
C ARG A 182 38.30 13.29 -4.63
N LEU A 183 38.47 12.21 -5.41
CA LEU A 183 37.85 12.10 -6.73
C LEU A 183 36.32 12.07 -6.62
N MET A 184 35.81 11.43 -5.56
CA MET A 184 34.38 11.43 -5.26
C MET A 184 33.85 12.84 -4.95
N GLU A 185 34.56 13.62 -4.13
CA GLU A 185 34.17 15.01 -3.81
C GLU A 185 34.20 15.92 -5.05
N GLU A 186 35.22 15.77 -5.91
CA GLU A 186 35.33 16.48 -7.19
C GLU A 186 34.17 16.16 -8.13
N ASP A 187 33.86 14.87 -8.33
CA ASP A 187 32.75 14.41 -9.18
C ASP A 187 31.38 14.84 -8.61
N GLN A 188 31.20 14.77 -7.29
CA GLN A 188 29.99 15.25 -6.63
C GLN A 188 29.80 16.76 -6.82
N SER A 189 30.86 17.55 -6.70
CA SER A 189 30.81 18.99 -6.94
C SER A 189 30.42 19.32 -8.38
N GLN A 190 31.05 18.64 -9.34
CA GLN A 190 30.74 18.79 -10.77
C GLN A 190 29.31 18.38 -11.10
N TRP A 191 28.80 17.31 -10.48
CA TRP A 191 27.41 16.91 -10.63
C TRP A 191 26.45 17.99 -10.15
N TRP A 192 26.64 18.57 -8.96
CA TRP A 192 25.75 19.61 -8.44
C TRP A 192 25.74 20.86 -9.33
N GLU A 193 26.88 21.25 -9.89
CA GLU A 193 26.95 22.33 -10.87
C GLU A 193 26.18 21.98 -12.16
N THR A 194 26.39 20.76 -12.67
CA THR A 194 25.72 20.23 -13.88
C THR A 194 24.21 20.15 -13.69
N MET A 195 23.76 19.68 -12.52
CA MET A 195 22.36 19.60 -12.12
C MET A 195 21.72 20.99 -12.06
N GLY A 196 22.45 22.00 -11.59
CA GLY A 196 22.01 23.40 -11.64
C GLY A 196 21.79 23.90 -13.07
N LYS A 197 22.72 23.59 -13.98
CA LYS A 197 22.62 23.94 -15.41
C LYS A 197 21.44 23.22 -16.08
N LEU A 198 21.27 21.92 -15.83
CA LEU A 198 20.15 21.13 -16.35
C LEU A 198 18.79 21.66 -15.86
N ASN A 199 18.65 21.93 -14.55
CA ASN A 199 17.41 22.50 -14.00
C ASN A 199 17.06 23.84 -14.65
N ARG A 200 18.06 24.71 -14.82
CA ARG A 200 17.88 25.99 -15.52
C ARG A 200 17.40 25.76 -16.96
N ALA A 201 18.10 24.91 -17.71
CA ALA A 201 17.76 24.58 -19.10
C ALA A 201 16.31 24.12 -19.26
N VAL A 202 15.91 23.12 -18.46
CA VAL A 202 14.55 22.56 -18.54
C VAL A 202 13.48 23.59 -18.15
N ARG A 203 13.70 24.37 -17.09
CA ARG A 203 12.72 25.37 -16.63
C ARG A 203 12.54 26.52 -17.60
N VAL A 204 13.64 27.01 -18.20
CA VAL A 204 13.55 28.04 -19.24
C VAL A 204 12.80 27.51 -20.45
N ALA A 205 13.09 26.29 -20.90
CA ALA A 205 12.38 25.66 -22.00
C ALA A 205 10.88 25.43 -21.68
N ALA A 206 10.55 24.95 -20.48
CA ALA A 206 9.17 24.75 -20.05
C ALA A 206 8.37 26.07 -20.02
N LEU A 207 9.00 27.16 -19.57
CA LEU A 207 8.38 28.49 -19.57
C LEU A 207 8.13 29.01 -21.01
N GLU A 208 9.06 28.77 -21.93
CA GLU A 208 8.87 29.14 -23.33
C GLU A 208 7.76 28.32 -24.00
N LEU A 209 7.66 27.02 -23.67
CA LEU A 209 6.57 26.17 -24.13
C LEU A 209 5.21 26.60 -23.56
N LEU A 210 5.18 27.15 -22.35
CA LEU A 210 3.98 27.77 -21.78
C LEU A 210 3.59 29.03 -22.56
N ASN A 211 4.55 29.91 -22.85
CA ASN A 211 4.31 31.15 -23.60
C ASN A 211 3.82 30.91 -25.03
N THR A 212 4.28 29.82 -25.66
CA THR A 212 3.86 29.41 -27.00
C THR A 212 2.56 28.60 -27.01
N GLY A 213 2.00 28.28 -25.83
CA GLY A 213 0.74 27.54 -25.67
C GLY A 213 0.85 26.03 -25.90
N VAL A 214 2.07 25.49 -26.01
CA VAL A 214 2.32 24.05 -26.12
C VAL A 214 2.14 23.37 -24.75
N PHE A 215 2.61 24.02 -23.69
CA PHE A 215 2.41 23.57 -22.31
C PHE A 215 1.23 24.30 -21.67
N SER A 216 0.46 23.58 -20.86
CA SER A 216 -0.46 24.20 -19.91
C SER A 216 0.29 24.76 -18.70
N ALA A 217 -0.38 25.58 -17.89
CA ALA A 217 0.18 26.06 -16.63
C ALA A 217 0.57 24.89 -15.69
N PHE A 218 -0.20 23.80 -15.73
CA PHE A 218 0.11 22.58 -14.99
C PHE A 218 1.39 21.92 -15.51
N ASP A 219 1.52 21.74 -16.83
CA ASP A 219 2.71 21.10 -17.43
C ASP A 219 3.99 21.85 -17.07
N ASN A 220 3.97 23.18 -17.16
CA ASN A 220 5.10 24.02 -16.74
C ASN A 220 5.40 23.93 -15.23
N HIS A 221 4.35 23.89 -14.40
CA HIS A 221 4.51 23.78 -12.93
C HIS A 221 5.15 22.45 -12.51
N ARG A 222 4.91 21.34 -13.23
CA ARG A 222 5.54 20.03 -12.95
C ARG A 222 7.07 20.09 -12.93
N TYR A 223 7.68 20.94 -13.76
CA TYR A 223 9.14 21.14 -13.81
C TYR A 223 9.70 21.97 -12.65
N ASN A 224 8.82 22.51 -11.81
CA ASN A 224 9.13 23.33 -10.64
C ASN A 224 8.73 22.69 -9.32
N TRP A 225 8.09 21.51 -9.34
CA TRP A 225 7.68 20.81 -8.13
C TRP A 225 8.84 20.46 -7.21
N SER A 226 8.71 20.81 -5.94
CA SER A 226 9.54 20.21 -4.90
C SER A 226 9.14 18.77 -4.64
N VAL A 227 10.07 17.97 -4.09
CA VAL A 227 9.75 16.60 -3.64
C VAL A 227 8.57 16.61 -2.67
N THR A 228 8.54 17.57 -1.73
CA THR A 228 7.46 17.70 -0.76
C THR A 228 6.13 18.05 -1.42
N GLU A 229 6.11 18.89 -2.47
CA GLU A 229 4.89 19.10 -3.24
C GLU A 229 4.39 17.81 -3.90
N GLN A 230 5.28 17.03 -4.51
CA GLN A 230 4.89 15.74 -5.11
C GLN A 230 4.31 14.77 -4.06
N GLU A 231 4.94 14.71 -2.88
CA GLU A 231 4.46 13.91 -1.75
C GLU A 231 3.08 14.37 -1.28
N VAL A 232 2.82 15.68 -1.17
CA VAL A 232 1.51 16.24 -0.81
C VAL A 232 0.46 16.00 -1.88
N VAL A 233 0.81 16.16 -3.16
CA VAL A 233 -0.09 15.88 -4.28
C VAL A 233 -0.52 14.41 -4.24
N ARG A 234 0.39 13.48 -3.98
CA ARG A 234 0.09 12.03 -3.91
C ARG A 234 -0.61 11.62 -2.60
N GLY A 235 -0.13 12.14 -1.48
CA GLY A 235 -0.56 11.77 -0.13
C GLY A 235 -1.86 12.42 0.33
N ILE A 236 -2.16 13.63 -0.19
CA ILE A 236 -3.31 14.44 0.18
C ILE A 236 -4.16 14.68 -1.07
N LEU A 237 -3.73 15.54 -1.99
CA LEU A 237 -4.62 16.10 -3.02
C LEU A 237 -5.27 15.05 -3.94
N ASN A 238 -4.55 13.98 -4.26
CA ASN A 238 -5.05 12.88 -5.11
C ASN A 238 -5.49 11.63 -4.32
N ALA A 239 -5.42 11.66 -2.98
CA ALA A 239 -5.80 10.52 -2.16
C ALA A 239 -7.33 10.39 -2.09
N LYS A 240 -7.83 9.15 -2.12
CA LYS A 240 -9.28 8.86 -2.16
C LYS A 240 -9.99 9.17 -0.84
N ASP A 241 -9.30 9.04 0.29
CA ASP A 241 -9.84 9.29 1.62
C ASP A 241 -8.78 9.98 2.49
N GLN A 242 -9.08 11.20 2.94
CA GLN A 242 -8.11 12.16 3.48
C GLN A 242 -8.47 12.63 4.90
N VAL A 243 -9.77 12.65 5.21
CA VAL A 243 -10.29 13.25 6.45
C VAL A 243 -9.88 12.43 7.67
N ASP A 244 -9.95 11.10 7.57
CA ASP A 244 -9.67 10.17 8.67
C ASP A 244 -8.26 9.56 8.60
N HIS A 245 -7.44 9.98 7.63
CA HIS A 245 -6.17 9.33 7.32
C HIS A 245 -4.96 10.26 7.30
N THR A 246 -5.17 11.57 7.34
CA THR A 246 -4.10 12.55 7.10
C THR A 246 -4.04 13.63 8.17
N LEU A 247 -2.82 14.02 8.55
CA LEU A 247 -2.55 15.21 9.37
C LEU A 247 -1.58 16.17 8.65
N ALA A 248 -1.83 17.46 8.80
CA ALA A 248 -0.94 18.52 8.34
C ALA A 248 -0.51 19.40 9.50
N PHE A 249 0.79 19.62 9.62
CA PHE A 249 1.41 20.45 10.65
C PHE A 249 2.10 21.62 9.97
N PHE A 250 1.62 22.83 10.23
CA PHE A 250 2.18 24.06 9.68
C PHE A 250 2.98 24.80 10.74
N ARG A 251 4.16 25.28 10.34
CA ARG A 251 5.03 26.07 11.22
C ARG A 251 5.44 27.36 10.55
N HIS A 252 5.22 28.47 11.25
CA HIS A 252 5.70 29.79 10.86
C HIS A 252 6.78 30.27 11.84
N ILE A 253 7.91 30.72 11.33
CA ILE A 253 8.96 31.41 12.07
C ILE A 253 8.84 32.89 11.78
N GLU A 254 8.66 33.67 12.83
CA GLU A 254 8.70 35.12 12.76
C GLU A 254 10.15 35.61 12.78
N ASN A 255 10.41 36.71 12.08
CA ASN A 255 11.66 37.46 12.15
C ASN A 255 12.91 36.66 11.74
N ILE A 256 12.80 35.78 10.73
CA ILE A 256 13.97 35.06 10.19
C ILE A 256 15.07 36.05 9.79
N ASN A 257 16.24 35.95 10.44
CA ASN A 257 17.37 36.80 10.12
C ASN A 257 18.09 36.32 8.85
N ILE A 258 17.75 36.93 7.71
CA ILE A 258 18.36 36.62 6.40
C ILE A 258 19.86 37.00 6.36
N GLY A 259 20.32 37.92 7.22
CA GLY A 259 21.74 38.26 7.34
C GLY A 259 22.60 37.07 7.79
N LEU A 260 22.02 36.10 8.50
CA LEU A 260 22.67 34.87 8.93
C LEU A 260 22.45 33.73 7.92
N LEU A 261 22.87 33.93 6.67
CA LEU A 261 22.62 33.02 5.53
C LEU A 261 22.84 31.53 5.85
N ARG A 262 23.94 31.19 6.56
CA ARG A 262 24.26 29.79 6.93
C ARG A 262 23.14 29.11 7.75
N HIS A 263 22.39 29.88 8.53
CA HIS A 263 21.31 29.41 9.39
C HIS A 263 19.96 29.58 8.68
N SER A 264 19.68 30.74 8.10
CA SER A 264 18.39 31.02 7.43
C SER A 264 18.13 30.09 6.24
N MET A 265 19.15 29.73 5.45
CA MET A 265 19.03 28.75 4.35
C MET A 265 18.50 27.38 4.81
N LYS A 266 18.58 27.04 6.11
CA LYS A 266 18.00 25.79 6.63
C LYS A 266 16.47 25.86 6.70
N PHE A 267 15.88 27.05 6.82
CA PHE A 267 14.47 27.26 7.12
C PHE A 267 13.67 27.95 6.02
N ILE A 268 14.35 28.62 5.09
CA ILE A 268 13.74 29.30 3.95
C ILE A 268 14.63 29.12 2.71
N ASP A 269 14.01 29.05 1.53
CA ASP A 269 14.74 28.96 0.27
C ASP A 269 15.37 30.32 -0.07
N ILE A 270 16.67 30.30 -0.39
CA ILE A 270 17.46 31.49 -0.67
C ILE A 270 18.21 31.27 -1.98
N VAL A 271 18.08 32.22 -2.90
CA VAL A 271 18.79 32.27 -4.18
C VAL A 271 19.48 33.62 -4.28
N SER A 272 20.75 33.64 -4.70
CA SER A 272 21.53 34.89 -4.85
C SER A 272 21.54 35.77 -3.58
N LYS A 273 21.60 35.15 -2.40
CA LYS A 273 21.58 35.80 -1.06
C LYS A 273 20.27 36.54 -0.72
N GLN A 274 19.19 36.29 -1.46
CA GLN A 274 17.85 36.81 -1.19
C GLN A 274 16.84 35.67 -1.08
N VAL A 275 15.69 35.94 -0.48
CA VAL A 275 14.60 34.96 -0.39
C VAL A 275 14.13 34.61 -1.80
N ASP A 276 13.95 33.32 -2.07
CA ASP A 276 13.37 32.86 -3.32
C ASP A 276 11.85 33.09 -3.30
N GLU A 277 11.42 34.24 -3.80
CA GLU A 277 10.01 34.63 -3.88
C GLU A 277 9.15 33.64 -4.69
N GLU A 278 9.73 32.99 -5.70
CA GLU A 278 9.01 31.97 -6.46
C GLU A 278 8.73 30.73 -5.59
N ALA A 279 9.74 30.27 -4.83
CA ALA A 279 9.56 29.21 -3.84
C ALA A 279 8.46 29.53 -2.83
N GLN A 280 8.48 30.75 -2.30
CA GLN A 280 7.53 31.18 -1.28
C GLN A 280 6.10 31.26 -1.83
N ARG A 281 5.91 31.74 -3.06
CA ARG A 281 4.59 31.72 -3.72
C ARG A 281 4.06 30.30 -3.91
N MET A 282 4.88 29.38 -4.41
CA MET A 282 4.47 27.98 -4.61
C MET A 282 4.16 27.27 -3.29
N LEU A 283 4.95 27.54 -2.24
CA LEU A 283 4.70 27.00 -0.91
C LEU A 283 3.40 27.55 -0.32
N SER A 284 3.13 28.84 -0.46
CA SER A 284 1.89 29.45 0.04
C SER A 284 0.67 28.91 -0.71
N ASP A 285 0.74 28.76 -2.04
CA ASP A 285 -0.31 28.09 -2.80
C ASP A 285 -0.55 26.65 -2.33
N LEU A 286 0.51 25.86 -2.15
CA LEU A 286 0.40 24.49 -1.68
C LEU A 286 -0.20 24.42 -0.26
N ARG A 287 0.38 25.16 0.69
CA ARG A 287 0.07 25.08 2.12
C ARG A 287 -1.25 25.77 2.47
N ASP A 288 -1.43 27.00 1.99
CA ASP A 288 -2.50 27.90 2.45
C ASP A 288 -3.74 27.86 1.57
N VAL A 289 -3.63 27.35 0.33
CA VAL A 289 -4.76 27.24 -0.62
C VAL A 289 -5.13 25.78 -0.88
N ARG A 290 -4.22 24.97 -1.44
CA ARG A 290 -4.56 23.62 -1.89
C ARG A 290 -4.77 22.64 -0.75
N VAL A 291 -3.89 22.59 0.25
CA VAL A 291 -4.03 21.66 1.38
C VAL A 291 -5.23 22.04 2.26
N THR A 292 -5.41 23.32 2.56
CA THR A 292 -6.53 23.84 3.37
C THR A 292 -7.89 23.71 2.67
N ALA A 293 -7.93 23.71 1.34
CA ALA A 293 -9.17 23.48 0.59
C ALA A 293 -9.67 22.03 0.68
N VAL A 294 -8.77 21.07 0.95
CA VAL A 294 -9.11 19.64 0.95
C VAL A 294 -9.17 19.04 2.35
N LEU A 295 -8.23 19.42 3.24
CA LEU A 295 -8.23 18.94 4.61
C LEU A 295 -9.16 19.75 5.52
N PRO A 296 -9.91 19.10 6.43
CA PRO A 296 -10.68 19.82 7.44
C PRO A 296 -9.74 20.49 8.46
N GLU A 297 -10.18 21.60 9.04
CA GLU A 297 -9.38 22.34 10.03
C GLU A 297 -9.00 21.49 11.27
N SER A 298 -9.78 20.46 11.61
CA SER A 298 -9.42 19.51 12.67
C SER A 298 -8.14 18.72 12.40
N SER A 299 -7.77 18.56 11.13
CA SER A 299 -6.59 17.82 10.68
C SER A 299 -5.39 18.72 10.40
N ILE A 300 -5.54 20.05 10.57
CA ILE A 300 -4.47 21.03 10.34
C ILE A 300 -4.07 21.68 11.67
N ILE A 301 -2.83 21.44 12.10
CA ILE A 301 -2.26 21.97 13.32
C ILE A 301 -1.28 23.09 12.96
N ARG A 302 -1.38 24.25 13.62
CA ARG A 302 -0.56 25.43 13.30
C ARG A 302 0.27 25.87 14.49
N TYR A 303 1.51 26.25 14.20
CA TYR A 303 2.47 26.76 15.15
C TYR A 303 3.13 28.03 14.64
N THR A 304 3.37 28.96 15.55
CA THR A 304 4.19 30.14 15.32
C THR A 304 5.32 30.16 16.35
N VAL A 305 6.55 30.34 15.89
CA VAL A 305 7.75 30.38 16.73
C VAL A 305 8.61 31.60 16.37
N GLN A 306 9.44 32.06 17.30
CA GLN A 306 10.34 33.19 17.07
C GLN A 306 11.71 32.72 16.58
N TRP A 307 12.30 33.47 15.66
CA TRP A 307 13.72 33.30 15.34
C TRP A 307 14.60 33.72 16.53
N THR A 308 15.59 32.90 16.88
CA THR A 308 16.63 33.23 17.86
C THR A 308 17.92 33.66 17.17
N ASP A 309 18.61 34.64 17.73
CA ASP A 309 19.71 35.37 17.08
C ASP A 309 20.95 34.53 16.71
N GLU A 310 21.17 33.37 17.32
CA GLU A 310 22.41 32.60 17.11
C GLU A 310 22.27 31.50 16.03
N ASP A 311 21.22 30.66 16.11
CA ASP A 311 21.07 29.45 15.29
C ASP A 311 19.69 29.31 14.60
N GLY A 312 18.84 30.31 14.73
CA GLY A 312 17.45 30.29 14.26
C GLY A 312 16.51 29.57 15.21
N LEU A 313 16.54 28.24 15.27
CA LEU A 313 15.77 27.50 16.26
C LEU A 313 16.66 26.71 17.19
N ASN A 314 16.48 26.95 18.49
CA ASN A 314 17.23 26.29 19.56
C ASN A 314 16.33 25.38 20.41
N LYS A 315 16.80 24.17 20.73
CA LYS A 315 16.03 23.17 21.52
C LYS A 315 15.65 23.64 22.92
N ASN A 316 16.50 24.43 23.58
CA ASN A 316 16.24 24.92 24.93
C ASN A 316 15.22 26.05 24.90
N PHE A 317 15.39 27.02 24.00
CA PHE A 317 14.46 28.13 23.86
C PHE A 317 13.08 27.67 23.37
N HIS A 318 13.03 26.67 22.49
CA HIS A 318 11.80 26.14 21.92
C HIS A 318 11.32 24.85 22.61
N ALA A 319 11.77 24.57 23.83
CA ALA A 319 11.42 23.34 24.53
C ALA A 319 9.90 23.20 24.73
N GLU A 320 9.22 24.28 25.09
CA GLU A 320 7.75 24.30 25.26
C GLU A 320 7.02 24.03 23.94
N TYR A 321 7.45 24.67 22.85
CA TYR A 321 6.93 24.41 21.50
C TYR A 321 7.10 22.92 21.13
N LEU A 322 8.30 22.37 21.30
CA LEU A 322 8.59 20.98 20.96
C LEU A 322 7.78 20.01 21.82
N GLN A 323 7.61 20.30 23.11
CA GLN A 323 6.79 19.49 24.02
C GLN A 323 5.32 19.49 23.59
N ASN A 324 4.75 20.66 23.32
CA ASN A 324 3.37 20.76 22.84
C ASN A 324 3.19 20.05 21.49
N PHE A 325 4.16 20.18 20.59
CA PHE A 325 4.16 19.50 19.30
C PHE A 325 4.13 17.98 19.45
N ILE A 326 5.01 17.39 20.27
CA ILE A 326 5.03 15.92 20.43
C ILE A 326 3.77 15.38 21.11
N GLU A 327 3.20 16.11 22.07
CA GLU A 327 1.96 15.75 22.75
C GLU A 327 0.75 15.82 21.81
N THR A 328 0.67 16.89 21.02
CA THR A 328 -0.39 17.08 20.03
C THR A 328 -0.29 16.01 18.95
N PHE A 329 0.90 15.73 18.42
CA PHE A 329 1.13 14.68 17.44
C PHE A 329 0.69 13.30 17.96
N TYR A 330 1.09 12.96 19.19
CA TYR A 330 0.69 11.69 19.83
C TYR A 330 -0.83 11.58 19.95
N THR A 331 -1.48 12.61 20.49
CA THR A 331 -2.93 12.63 20.73
C THR A 331 -3.70 12.51 19.43
N ARG A 332 -3.35 13.32 18.42
CA ARG A 332 -4.03 13.32 17.12
C ARG A 332 -3.86 12.01 16.36
N LEU A 333 -2.67 11.40 16.39
CA LEU A 333 -2.49 10.10 15.75
C LEU A 333 -3.29 9.01 16.46
N ILE A 334 -3.34 9.00 17.80
CA ILE A 334 -4.17 8.03 18.53
C ILE A 334 -5.65 8.18 18.17
N GLU A 335 -6.15 9.41 18.07
CA GLU A 335 -7.55 9.66 17.66
C GLU A 335 -7.83 9.07 16.26
N LEU A 336 -6.91 9.21 15.32
CA LEU A 336 -7.05 8.62 13.98
C LEU A 336 -6.91 7.09 13.99
N ILE A 337 -5.99 6.54 14.79
CA ILE A 337 -5.81 5.09 14.93
C ILE A 337 -7.06 4.46 15.55
N ASP A 338 -7.55 5.01 16.66
CA ASP A 338 -8.74 4.50 17.34
C ASP A 338 -9.98 4.58 16.43
N ARG A 339 -10.12 5.65 15.62
CA ARG A 339 -11.16 5.76 14.59
C ARG A 339 -11.00 4.72 13.48
N GLY A 340 -9.80 4.58 12.92
CA GLY A 340 -9.52 3.60 11.86
C GLY A 340 -9.76 2.17 12.31
N VAL A 341 -9.38 1.82 13.54
CA VAL A 341 -9.71 0.53 14.16
C VAL A 341 -11.21 0.41 14.39
N GLY A 342 -11.87 1.47 14.84
CA GLY A 342 -13.32 1.54 15.02
C GLY A 342 -14.11 1.26 13.74
N GLN A 343 -13.68 1.80 12.62
CA GLN A 343 -14.27 1.58 11.30
C GLN A 343 -14.05 0.16 10.77
N GLN A 344 -13.02 -0.53 11.24
CA GLN A 344 -12.82 -1.96 10.96
C GLN A 344 -13.63 -2.88 11.88
N LYS A 345 -14.38 -2.37 12.85
CA LYS A 345 -15.25 -3.21 13.70
C LYS A 345 -16.47 -3.67 12.91
N GLY A 346 -16.84 -4.94 13.06
CA GLY A 346 -17.86 -5.62 12.25
C GLY A 346 -17.40 -7.02 11.87
N LEU A 347 -17.70 -7.46 10.65
CA LEU A 347 -17.28 -8.76 10.11
C LEU A 347 -15.77 -9.04 10.18
N ALA A 348 -14.92 -8.02 10.11
CA ALA A 348 -13.47 -8.18 10.23
C ALA A 348 -13.01 -8.67 11.63
N SER A 349 -13.87 -8.59 12.64
CA SER A 349 -13.64 -9.22 13.96
C SER A 349 -14.08 -10.68 14.01
N ASN A 350 -14.91 -11.13 13.08
CA ASN A 350 -15.38 -12.50 13.00
C ASN A 350 -14.29 -13.40 12.41
N ARG A 351 -13.82 -14.36 13.21
CA ARG A 351 -12.73 -15.29 12.84
C ARG A 351 -13.07 -16.14 11.61
N ALA A 352 -14.30 -16.65 11.52
CA ALA A 352 -14.72 -17.47 10.38
C ALA A 352 -14.78 -16.64 9.09
N TYR A 353 -15.29 -15.41 9.17
CA TYR A 353 -15.31 -14.48 8.04
C TYR A 353 -13.90 -14.15 7.55
N THR A 354 -13.01 -13.74 8.46
CA THR A 354 -11.64 -13.35 8.11
C THR A 354 -10.84 -14.50 7.53
N GLU A 355 -10.97 -15.71 8.07
CA GLU A 355 -10.34 -16.90 7.53
C GLU A 355 -10.83 -17.20 6.11
N ILE A 356 -12.15 -17.25 5.87
CA ILE A 356 -12.68 -17.56 4.54
C ILE A 356 -12.28 -16.46 3.53
N LEU A 357 -12.33 -15.19 3.94
CA LEU A 357 -11.91 -14.08 3.10
C LEU A 357 -10.42 -14.21 2.69
N GLN A 358 -9.53 -14.60 3.61
CA GLN A 358 -8.13 -14.89 3.29
C GLN A 358 -7.99 -16.00 2.26
N GLN A 359 -8.75 -17.09 2.40
CA GLN A 359 -8.75 -18.21 1.46
C GLN A 359 -9.19 -17.79 0.06
N LEU A 360 -10.18 -16.91 -0.06
CA LEU A 360 -10.64 -16.39 -1.35
C LEU A 360 -9.64 -15.43 -2.00
N HIS A 361 -8.94 -14.61 -1.23
CA HIS A 361 -7.82 -13.80 -1.74
C HIS A 361 -6.69 -14.66 -2.28
N VAL A 362 -6.35 -15.75 -1.58
CA VAL A 362 -5.36 -16.73 -2.07
C VAL A 362 -5.80 -17.32 -3.42
N VAL A 363 -7.07 -17.72 -3.56
CA VAL A 363 -7.62 -18.19 -4.86
C VAL A 363 -7.50 -17.12 -5.93
N ASN A 364 -7.90 -15.88 -5.64
CA ASN A 364 -7.87 -14.79 -6.62
C ASN A 364 -6.44 -14.59 -7.13
N ASN A 365 -5.47 -14.46 -6.23
CA ASN A 365 -4.05 -14.27 -6.56
C ASN A 365 -3.49 -15.41 -7.41
N PHE A 366 -3.77 -16.66 -7.06
CA PHE A 366 -3.29 -17.81 -7.83
C PHE A 366 -3.97 -17.99 -9.20
N SER A 367 -5.09 -17.29 -9.44
CA SER A 367 -5.87 -17.41 -10.67
C SER A 367 -5.57 -16.34 -11.73
N GLN A 368 -5.00 -15.18 -11.36
CA GLN A 368 -4.84 -14.04 -12.27
C GLN A 368 -3.91 -14.33 -13.45
N ASP A 369 -2.80 -15.03 -13.21
CA ASP A 369 -1.78 -15.29 -14.23
C ASP A 369 -1.84 -16.72 -14.81
N PHE A 370 -2.97 -17.41 -14.65
CA PHE A 370 -3.10 -18.80 -15.10
C PHE A 370 -3.39 -18.91 -16.60
N GLN A 371 -2.59 -19.71 -17.32
CA GLN A 371 -2.76 -19.96 -18.76
C GLN A 371 -2.70 -21.46 -19.12
N GLY A 372 -3.55 -21.90 -20.05
CA GLY A 372 -3.56 -23.26 -20.60
C GLY A 372 -4.32 -24.30 -19.76
N ARG A 373 -3.92 -25.58 -19.88
CA ARG A 373 -4.50 -26.75 -19.14
C ARG A 373 -6.01 -26.93 -19.33
N THR A 374 -6.54 -26.57 -20.49
CA THR A 374 -7.97 -26.66 -20.81
C THR A 374 -8.50 -28.09 -20.73
N ASP A 375 -7.68 -29.08 -21.07
CA ASP A 375 -7.98 -30.51 -20.96
C ASP A 375 -8.25 -30.94 -19.51
N VAL A 376 -7.45 -30.44 -18.55
CA VAL A 376 -7.63 -30.75 -17.13
C VAL A 376 -8.84 -30.00 -16.57
N LEU A 377 -9.06 -28.74 -16.97
CA LEU A 377 -10.25 -27.97 -16.59
C LEU A 377 -11.52 -28.67 -17.03
N GLU A 378 -11.58 -29.15 -18.28
CA GLU A 378 -12.73 -29.87 -18.83
C GLU A 378 -13.01 -31.19 -18.10
N ARG A 379 -11.96 -31.95 -17.73
CA ARG A 379 -12.12 -33.17 -16.93
C ARG A 379 -12.72 -32.89 -15.56
N VAL A 380 -12.27 -31.82 -14.89
CA VAL A 380 -12.80 -31.43 -13.58
C VAL A 380 -14.22 -30.89 -13.69
N HIS A 381 -14.51 -30.10 -14.73
CA HIS A 381 -15.87 -29.66 -15.07
C HIS A 381 -16.82 -30.87 -15.21
N ASN A 382 -16.43 -31.88 -16.00
CA ASN A 382 -17.22 -33.09 -16.21
C ASN A 382 -17.40 -33.89 -14.92
N TYR A 383 -16.39 -33.94 -14.05
CA TYR A 383 -16.50 -34.56 -12.73
C TYR A 383 -17.50 -33.84 -11.82
N VAL A 384 -17.42 -32.50 -11.76
CA VAL A 384 -18.30 -31.66 -10.93
C VAL A 384 -19.75 -31.74 -11.42
N GLN A 385 -19.98 -31.76 -12.73
CA GLN A 385 -21.32 -31.88 -13.33
C GLN A 385 -21.85 -33.33 -13.37
N GLY A 386 -20.98 -34.33 -13.28
CA GLY A 386 -21.33 -35.74 -13.44
C GLY A 386 -21.92 -36.40 -12.18
N SER A 387 -22.22 -37.70 -12.28
CA SER A 387 -22.84 -38.50 -11.20
C SER A 387 -21.85 -39.17 -10.23
N SER A 388 -20.53 -39.00 -10.45
CA SER A 388 -19.50 -39.61 -9.59
C SER A 388 -19.63 -39.16 -8.14
N LYS A 389 -19.58 -40.13 -7.22
CA LYS A 389 -19.59 -39.93 -5.76
C LYS A 389 -18.21 -40.16 -5.13
N GLN A 390 -17.17 -40.31 -5.93
CA GLN A 390 -15.81 -40.53 -5.46
C GLN A 390 -15.06 -39.18 -5.39
N PRO A 391 -14.20 -38.94 -4.38
CA PRO A 391 -13.32 -37.77 -4.37
C PRO A 391 -12.35 -37.76 -5.56
N LEU A 392 -12.10 -36.60 -6.15
CA LEU A 392 -11.15 -36.42 -7.24
C LEU A 392 -9.81 -35.88 -6.70
N VAL A 393 -8.70 -36.40 -7.25
CA VAL A 393 -7.34 -36.01 -6.87
C VAL A 393 -6.62 -35.41 -8.07
N LEU A 394 -6.14 -34.18 -7.92
CA LEU A 394 -5.18 -33.55 -8.83
C LEU A 394 -3.78 -33.98 -8.42
N TRP A 395 -3.13 -34.75 -9.29
CA TRP A 395 -1.80 -35.31 -9.04
C TRP A 395 -0.79 -34.80 -10.07
N GLY A 396 0.45 -34.62 -9.63
CA GLY A 396 1.58 -34.22 -10.47
C GLY A 396 2.80 -33.89 -9.63
N GLU A 397 3.93 -33.61 -10.27
CA GLU A 397 5.19 -33.29 -9.58
C GLU A 397 5.15 -31.96 -8.80
N GLY A 398 6.07 -31.77 -7.86
CA GLY A 398 6.21 -30.50 -7.14
C GLY A 398 6.49 -29.34 -8.10
N GLY A 399 5.88 -28.18 -7.86
CA GLY A 399 6.09 -26.99 -8.70
C GLY A 399 5.35 -26.97 -10.05
N CYS A 400 4.63 -28.01 -10.46
CA CYS A 400 3.96 -28.04 -11.77
C CYS A 400 2.68 -27.18 -11.89
N GLY A 401 2.37 -26.37 -10.88
CA GLY A 401 1.23 -25.44 -10.90
C GLY A 401 -0.11 -25.98 -10.35
N LYS A 402 -0.11 -27.08 -9.58
CA LYS A 402 -1.36 -27.69 -9.05
C LYS A 402 -2.21 -26.73 -8.20
N SER A 403 -1.58 -25.89 -7.38
CA SER A 403 -2.29 -24.92 -6.53
C SER A 403 -2.95 -23.82 -7.38
N SER A 404 -2.26 -23.31 -8.40
CA SER A 404 -2.83 -22.41 -9.40
C SER A 404 -3.95 -23.06 -10.23
N MET A 405 -3.80 -24.34 -10.56
CA MET A 405 -4.83 -25.13 -11.24
C MET A 405 -6.10 -25.25 -10.38
N LEU A 406 -5.96 -25.56 -9.08
CA LEU A 406 -7.09 -25.63 -8.17
C LEU A 406 -7.78 -24.26 -8.00
N ALA A 407 -7.00 -23.19 -7.86
CA ALA A 407 -7.53 -21.83 -7.80
C ALA A 407 -8.33 -21.47 -9.07
N LYS A 408 -7.81 -21.83 -10.25
CA LYS A 408 -8.48 -21.61 -11.53
C LYS A 408 -9.80 -22.40 -11.62
N ILE A 409 -9.80 -23.66 -11.19
CA ILE A 409 -11.01 -24.50 -11.09
C ILE A 409 -12.07 -23.83 -10.21
N VAL A 410 -11.69 -23.31 -9.02
CA VAL A 410 -12.61 -22.62 -8.11
C VAL A 410 -13.18 -21.37 -8.78
N SER A 411 -12.32 -20.59 -9.44
CA SER A 411 -12.72 -19.36 -10.14
C SER A 411 -13.73 -19.62 -11.26
N GLU A 412 -13.51 -20.63 -12.08
CA GLU A 412 -14.42 -20.98 -13.18
C GLU A 412 -15.66 -21.75 -12.73
N SER A 413 -15.62 -22.40 -11.57
CA SER A 413 -16.73 -23.24 -11.11
C SER A 413 -18.08 -22.52 -10.98
N ASN A 414 -18.09 -21.19 -10.87
CA ASN A 414 -19.33 -20.41 -10.88
C ASN A 414 -20.09 -20.50 -12.22
N SER A 415 -19.36 -20.42 -13.34
CA SER A 415 -19.97 -20.40 -14.67
C SER A 415 -20.53 -21.77 -15.07
N TRP A 416 -20.04 -22.84 -14.45
CA TRP A 416 -20.45 -24.21 -14.73
C TRP A 416 -21.90 -24.50 -14.31
N PHE A 417 -22.46 -23.67 -13.44
CA PHE A 417 -23.84 -23.81 -12.96
C PHE A 417 -24.77 -22.73 -13.52
N SER A 418 -24.31 -21.83 -14.40
CA SER A 418 -25.13 -20.71 -14.91
C SER A 418 -26.37 -21.15 -15.70
N SER A 419 -26.38 -22.37 -16.25
CA SER A 419 -27.54 -22.95 -16.94
C SER A 419 -28.54 -23.65 -16.01
N LYS A 420 -28.19 -23.83 -14.74
CA LYS A 420 -29.02 -24.48 -13.72
C LYS A 420 -29.53 -23.43 -12.74
N GLN A 421 -30.78 -23.57 -12.32
CA GLN A 421 -31.41 -22.68 -11.34
C GLN A 421 -30.92 -23.01 -9.91
N CYS A 422 -29.60 -23.08 -9.71
CA CYS A 422 -28.96 -23.48 -8.46
C CYS A 422 -27.82 -22.52 -8.07
N THR A 423 -27.54 -22.43 -6.77
CA THR A 423 -26.50 -21.59 -6.20
C THR A 423 -25.41 -22.47 -5.57
N PRO A 424 -24.33 -22.80 -6.29
CA PRO A 424 -23.30 -23.70 -5.79
C PRO A 424 -22.49 -23.06 -4.66
N ILE A 425 -22.25 -23.83 -3.60
CA ILE A 425 -21.34 -23.47 -2.52
C ILE A 425 -19.93 -23.93 -2.91
N ARG A 426 -18.98 -22.99 -2.96
CA ARG A 426 -17.57 -23.27 -3.19
C ARG A 426 -16.81 -23.14 -1.88
N LEU A 427 -16.58 -24.27 -1.23
CA LEU A 427 -15.81 -24.30 0.00
C LEU A 427 -14.35 -24.59 -0.35
N VAL A 428 -13.47 -23.62 -0.14
CA VAL A 428 -12.05 -23.73 -0.48
C VAL A 428 -11.16 -23.58 0.76
N ARG A 429 -10.12 -24.40 0.87
CA ARG A 429 -9.08 -24.28 1.90
C ARG A 429 -7.70 -24.59 1.29
N PHE A 430 -6.82 -23.61 1.26
CA PHE A 430 -5.39 -23.74 1.03
C PHE A 430 -4.73 -24.00 2.37
N LEU A 431 -4.39 -25.26 2.62
CA LEU A 431 -3.93 -25.70 3.93
C LEU A 431 -2.54 -25.15 4.23
N GLY A 432 -2.28 -24.81 5.50
CA GLY A 432 -1.04 -24.15 5.93
C GLY A 432 -0.98 -22.63 5.70
N THR A 433 -2.00 -22.00 5.09
CA THR A 433 -2.01 -20.55 4.83
C THR A 433 -2.62 -19.72 5.96
N THR A 434 -3.43 -20.33 6.81
CA THR A 434 -4.03 -19.71 8.01
C THR A 434 -3.87 -20.61 9.24
N PRO A 435 -3.87 -20.07 10.47
CA PRO A 435 -3.76 -20.89 11.69
C PRO A 435 -4.82 -21.99 11.80
N ASP A 436 -6.04 -21.72 11.31
CA ASP A 436 -7.14 -22.69 11.31
C ASP A 436 -6.99 -23.79 10.25
N SER A 437 -6.07 -23.62 9.29
CA SER A 437 -5.83 -24.56 8.20
C SER A 437 -4.59 -25.44 8.39
N SER A 438 -3.89 -25.32 9.52
CA SER A 438 -2.64 -26.05 9.80
C SER A 438 -2.86 -27.41 10.50
N SER A 439 -4.01 -27.58 11.16
CA SER A 439 -4.35 -28.79 11.93
C SER A 439 -5.78 -29.23 11.62
N ILE A 440 -6.04 -30.54 11.65
CA ILE A 440 -7.33 -31.12 11.24
C ILE A 440 -8.51 -30.67 12.10
N GLY A 441 -8.33 -30.52 13.41
CA GLY A 441 -9.38 -30.10 14.33
C GLY A 441 -9.91 -28.69 14.02
N PRO A 442 -9.07 -27.64 14.05
CA PRO A 442 -9.45 -26.28 13.65
C PRO A 442 -10.03 -26.21 12.24
N LEU A 443 -9.43 -26.93 11.28
CA LEU A 443 -9.90 -26.98 9.90
C LEU A 443 -11.35 -27.48 9.81
N LEU A 444 -11.61 -28.66 10.38
CA LEU A 444 -12.96 -29.25 10.34
C LEU A 444 -13.97 -28.38 11.08
N ARG A 445 -13.56 -27.71 12.18
CA ARG A 445 -14.44 -26.79 12.91
C ARG A 445 -14.84 -25.61 12.02
N SER A 446 -13.88 -24.97 11.37
CA SER A 446 -14.13 -23.88 10.43
C SER A 446 -15.04 -24.32 9.27
N VAL A 447 -14.76 -25.48 8.67
CA VAL A 447 -15.55 -26.04 7.58
C VAL A 447 -16.99 -26.32 8.03
N CYS A 448 -17.17 -26.88 9.23
CA CYS A 448 -18.50 -27.11 9.80
C CYS A 448 -19.23 -25.80 10.07
N GLN A 449 -18.56 -24.77 10.61
CA GLN A 449 -19.14 -23.44 10.82
C GLN A 449 -19.67 -22.85 9.50
N GLN A 450 -18.86 -22.91 8.43
CA GLN A 450 -19.25 -22.41 7.11
C GLN A 450 -20.46 -23.17 6.54
N ILE A 451 -20.46 -24.50 6.62
CA ILE A 451 -21.56 -25.32 6.10
C ILE A 451 -22.84 -25.09 6.92
N SER A 452 -22.75 -25.10 8.25
CA SER A 452 -23.90 -24.87 9.13
C SER A 452 -24.56 -23.51 8.86
N TYR A 453 -23.75 -22.46 8.66
CA TYR A 453 -24.25 -21.13 8.32
C TYR A 453 -25.00 -21.07 6.98
N LEU A 454 -24.51 -21.76 5.94
CA LEU A 454 -25.11 -21.70 4.60
C LEU A 454 -26.37 -22.56 4.41
N TYR A 455 -26.50 -23.62 5.20
CA TYR A 455 -27.65 -24.52 5.21
C TYR A 455 -28.62 -24.24 6.38
N ASP A 456 -28.45 -23.10 7.06
CA ASP A 456 -29.30 -22.65 8.17
C ASP A 456 -29.47 -23.74 9.27
N VAL A 457 -28.41 -24.49 9.54
CA VAL A 457 -28.38 -25.51 10.60
C VAL A 457 -28.12 -24.81 11.93
N LEU A 458 -29.04 -24.96 12.89
CA LEU A 458 -28.90 -24.38 14.24
C LEU A 458 -27.56 -24.78 14.86
N ASP A 459 -26.81 -23.77 15.30
CA ASP A 459 -25.41 -23.81 15.74
C ASP A 459 -25.22 -24.45 17.13
N ASN A 460 -26.01 -25.49 17.44
CA ASN A 460 -25.99 -26.18 18.72
C ASN A 460 -24.64 -26.91 18.89
N ALA A 461 -23.66 -26.16 19.38
CA ALA A 461 -22.30 -26.53 19.77
C ALA A 461 -21.59 -27.47 18.79
N ILE A 462 -20.96 -26.90 17.76
CA ILE A 462 -19.98 -27.63 16.94
C ILE A 462 -18.99 -28.34 17.89
N PRO A 463 -18.88 -29.68 17.82
CA PRO A 463 -18.13 -30.43 18.82
C PRO A 463 -16.66 -30.01 18.91
N THR A 464 -16.14 -29.99 20.14
CA THR A 464 -14.72 -29.71 20.37
C THR A 464 -13.83 -30.94 20.20
N GLU A 465 -14.37 -32.13 20.50
CA GLU A 465 -13.69 -33.41 20.35
C GLU A 465 -13.65 -33.85 18.88
N LEU A 466 -12.47 -34.27 18.40
CA LEU A 466 -12.23 -34.58 16.98
C LEU A 466 -13.13 -35.71 16.46
N SER A 467 -13.35 -36.78 17.25
CA SER A 467 -14.19 -37.91 16.87
C SER A 467 -15.63 -37.47 16.58
N GLN A 468 -16.19 -36.64 17.46
CA GLN A 468 -17.52 -36.07 17.34
C GLN A 468 -17.60 -35.05 16.21
N LEU A 469 -16.55 -34.26 16.02
CA LEU A 469 -16.44 -33.26 14.95
C LEU A 469 -16.41 -33.91 13.57
N ILE A 470 -15.69 -35.02 13.40
CA ILE A 470 -15.69 -35.82 12.16
C ILE A 470 -17.09 -36.35 11.86
N ASN A 471 -17.78 -36.89 12.86
CA ASN A 471 -19.16 -37.37 12.69
C ASN A 471 -20.15 -36.24 12.42
N HIS A 472 -19.90 -35.05 12.96
CA HIS A 472 -20.69 -33.86 12.68
C HIS A 472 -20.46 -33.38 11.23
N PHE A 473 -19.21 -33.29 10.79
CA PHE A 473 -18.84 -32.96 9.41
C PHE A 473 -19.53 -33.89 8.40
N LYS A 474 -19.45 -35.21 8.61
CA LYS A 474 -20.11 -36.21 7.74
C LYS A 474 -21.63 -35.98 7.63
N ARG A 475 -22.30 -35.68 8.75
CA ARG A 475 -23.74 -35.36 8.78
C ARG A 475 -24.07 -34.05 8.06
N LEU A 476 -23.20 -33.05 8.14
CA LEU A 476 -23.39 -31.77 7.44
C LEU A 476 -23.29 -31.92 5.92
N LEU A 477 -22.45 -32.83 5.41
CA LEU A 477 -22.35 -33.09 3.97
C LEU A 477 -23.68 -33.60 3.37
N GLU A 478 -24.50 -34.28 4.16
CA GLU A 478 -25.82 -34.79 3.72
C GLU A 478 -26.87 -33.68 3.54
N LYS A 479 -26.57 -32.43 3.94
CA LYS A 479 -27.45 -31.28 3.77
C LYS A 479 -27.42 -30.67 2.37
N ALA A 480 -26.47 -31.07 1.53
CA ALA A 480 -26.37 -30.58 0.16
C ALA A 480 -27.59 -30.96 -0.69
N THR A 481 -28.09 -30.02 -1.49
CA THR A 481 -29.28 -30.21 -2.33
C THR A 481 -28.97 -29.93 -3.79
N ALA A 482 -29.90 -30.26 -4.69
CA ALA A 482 -29.77 -29.91 -6.11
C ALA A 482 -29.71 -28.39 -6.34
N ASP A 483 -30.46 -27.63 -5.54
CA ASP A 483 -30.53 -26.16 -5.62
C ASP A 483 -29.33 -25.48 -4.95
N LYS A 484 -28.72 -26.12 -3.95
CA LYS A 484 -27.50 -25.67 -3.27
C LYS A 484 -26.49 -26.83 -3.22
N PRO A 485 -25.80 -27.15 -4.33
CA PRO A 485 -24.78 -28.20 -4.33
C PRO A 485 -23.51 -27.74 -3.61
N LEU A 486 -22.79 -28.67 -2.97
CA LEU A 486 -21.59 -28.40 -2.19
C LEU A 486 -20.33 -28.90 -2.91
N ASN A 487 -19.49 -27.98 -3.35
CA ASN A 487 -18.20 -28.27 -3.99
C ASN A 487 -17.05 -27.88 -3.06
N ILE A 488 -16.29 -28.87 -2.59
CA ILE A 488 -15.18 -28.70 -1.65
C ILE A 488 -13.84 -28.84 -2.39
N PHE A 489 -12.94 -27.88 -2.19
CA PHE A 489 -11.63 -27.80 -2.83
C PHE A 489 -10.52 -27.61 -1.80
N PHE A 490 -9.72 -28.64 -1.56
CA PHE A 490 -8.61 -28.57 -0.60
C PHE A 490 -7.25 -28.64 -1.30
N ASP A 491 -6.41 -27.64 -1.07
CA ASP A 491 -5.02 -27.62 -1.54
C ASP A 491 -4.07 -28.11 -0.44
N SER A 492 -3.08 -28.91 -0.85
CA SER A 492 -1.93 -29.31 -0.01
C SER A 492 -2.29 -30.00 1.31
N LEU A 493 -3.08 -31.08 1.25
CA LEU A 493 -3.44 -31.91 2.42
C LEU A 493 -2.24 -32.54 3.13
N ASP A 494 -1.12 -32.67 2.44
CA ASP A 494 0.18 -33.05 2.96
C ASP A 494 0.77 -32.03 3.95
N GLN A 495 0.35 -30.76 3.91
CA GLN A 495 0.81 -29.71 4.84
C GLN A 495 0.07 -29.71 6.19
N LEU A 496 -0.96 -30.54 6.36
CA LEU A 496 -1.57 -30.71 7.69
C LEU A 496 -0.57 -31.36 8.64
N SER A 497 -0.61 -30.96 9.90
CA SER A 497 0.09 -31.66 10.97
C SER A 497 -0.19 -33.16 10.93
N SER A 498 0.84 -33.98 11.12
CA SER A 498 0.72 -35.44 11.23
C SER A 498 0.00 -35.89 12.51
N ALA A 499 -0.21 -34.97 13.46
CA ALA A 499 -1.01 -35.18 14.65
C ALA A 499 -2.44 -35.61 14.31
N ASP A 500 -3.03 -36.41 15.19
CA ASP A 500 -4.43 -36.88 15.11
C ASP A 500 -4.79 -37.63 13.81
N GLY A 501 -3.79 -38.20 13.13
CA GLY A 501 -4.00 -39.07 11.96
C GLY A 501 -4.61 -38.36 10.75
N ALA A 502 -4.41 -37.04 10.60
CA ALA A 502 -4.99 -36.23 9.52
C ALA A 502 -4.75 -36.81 8.10
N HIS A 503 -3.57 -37.42 7.89
CA HIS A 503 -3.16 -38.00 6.62
C HIS A 503 -3.84 -39.34 6.30
N SER A 504 -4.45 -40.01 7.29
CA SER A 504 -5.21 -41.25 7.10
C SER A 504 -6.54 -41.04 6.37
N MET A 505 -7.01 -39.79 6.28
CA MET A 505 -8.27 -39.38 5.63
C MET A 505 -9.54 -40.12 6.11
N SER A 506 -9.50 -40.72 7.30
CA SER A 506 -10.67 -41.36 7.94
C SER A 506 -11.83 -40.39 8.20
N TRP A 507 -11.55 -39.08 8.19
CA TRP A 507 -12.50 -38.00 8.34
C TRP A 507 -13.35 -37.73 7.08
N LEU A 508 -12.86 -38.07 5.88
CA LEU A 508 -13.59 -37.94 4.62
C LEU A 508 -14.35 -39.24 4.32
N PRO A 509 -15.65 -39.21 3.96
CA PRO A 509 -16.37 -40.42 3.60
C PRO A 509 -15.86 -40.98 2.26
N PRO A 510 -15.70 -42.31 2.12
CA PRO A 510 -15.23 -42.94 0.87
C PRO A 510 -16.25 -42.83 -0.26
N ILE A 511 -17.53 -42.61 0.07
CA ILE A 511 -18.61 -42.35 -0.87
C ILE A 511 -19.23 -41.01 -0.44
N LEU A 512 -19.17 -40.01 -1.32
CA LEU A 512 -19.73 -38.69 -1.08
C LEU A 512 -21.26 -38.74 -1.16
N PRO A 513 -21.98 -37.95 -0.32
CA PRO A 513 -23.43 -37.77 -0.45
C PRO A 513 -23.83 -37.19 -1.82
N ASN A 514 -25.13 -37.26 -2.13
CA ASN A 514 -25.65 -36.62 -3.34
C ASN A 514 -25.38 -35.11 -3.31
N HIS A 515 -25.10 -34.53 -4.49
CA HIS A 515 -24.82 -33.09 -4.65
C HIS A 515 -23.56 -32.59 -3.91
N VAL A 516 -22.69 -33.50 -3.45
CA VAL A 516 -21.38 -33.17 -2.88
C VAL A 516 -20.26 -33.57 -3.84
N LYS A 517 -19.31 -32.68 -4.06
CA LYS A 517 -18.08 -32.92 -4.80
C LYS A 517 -16.88 -32.54 -3.96
N PHE A 518 -15.82 -33.34 -4.06
CA PHE A 518 -14.58 -33.10 -3.32
C PHE A 518 -13.39 -33.23 -4.27
N VAL A 519 -12.65 -32.14 -4.44
CA VAL A 519 -11.43 -32.08 -5.24
C VAL A 519 -10.26 -31.74 -4.31
N ARG A 520 -9.19 -32.51 -4.39
CA ARG A 520 -7.97 -32.21 -3.64
C ARG A 520 -6.72 -32.30 -4.49
N LYS A 521 -5.68 -31.56 -4.08
CA LYS A 521 -4.31 -31.75 -4.56
C LYS A 521 -3.62 -32.89 -3.79
N LYS A 522 -2.80 -33.68 -4.50
CA LYS A 522 -1.80 -34.58 -3.93
C LYS A 522 -0.44 -34.34 -4.57
#